data_AF-A0A8B8DIK0-F1
#
_entry.id   AF-A0A8B8DIK0-F1
#
_cell.length_a   1.000
_cell.length_b   1.000
_cell.length_c   1.000
_cell.angle_alpha   90.00
_cell.angle_beta   90.00
_cell.angle_gamma   90.00
#
_symmetry.space_group_name_H-M   'P 1'
#
loop_
_entity.id
_entity.type
_entity.pdbx_description
1 polymer ?
#
loop_
_entity_poly.entity_id
_entity_poly.type
_entity_poly.pdbx_seq_one_letter_code
_entity_poly.pdbx_strand_id
1 'polypeptide(L)'
;MEEDHHIDIRTDPGDTTTFIRKVTENEGGVEVERTYLLSFNLSGNKDDDWADRLSCVFTMVLTGTFALHTAFLQFVLHRSPIDCWCPAEFTDAHVEYVQNYCWISYTYYVPPTEELSENDAIRRRHLVKYYPWIPVLLLLMALMFKLPNVIWRLASFSSGVNIGHLARLAADSQEMTWEQRQKSIENTSIYIERWIQLHRPYRKHIRNFLFGKRSGNYLPTLYIFIKCLYCANVIGQFFLLDAILGQNFFLSMGLTFFERPPSEINQLGLVEFPRVAMCDFKIRQLSNVQDWTVQCVLPYNMFYESFFFILWYWFCLVAIVTCGSLVLWSWRVVFPSNKLAFIEDLLKINADWGNREMKIKDLHFFVYNYLRQDGAFLLRIVQRNTSDVYASDLTTKLWERFVKTRQK
;
A
#
# COMPACT_ATOMS: atom_id res chain seq x y z
N MET A 1 -45.79 10.99 -16.29
CA MET A 1 -45.73 9.60 -15.82
C MET A 1 -44.27 9.26 -15.71
N GLU A 2 -43.68 9.62 -14.57
CA GLU A 2 -42.35 9.16 -14.18
C GLU A 2 -42.53 7.78 -13.56
N GLU A 3 -41.82 6.78 -14.10
CA GLU A 3 -41.72 5.44 -13.52
C GLU A 3 -40.59 5.44 -12.48
N ASP A 4 -40.95 5.21 -11.23
CA ASP A 4 -40.03 5.00 -10.12
C ASP A 4 -39.22 3.70 -10.34
N HIS A 5 -37.90 3.83 -10.52
CA HIS A 5 -36.99 2.69 -10.42
C HIS A 5 -36.70 2.38 -8.95
N HIS A 6 -37.35 1.33 -8.46
CA HIS A 6 -37.13 0.76 -7.13
C HIS A 6 -35.69 0.21 -7.02
N ILE A 7 -34.86 0.82 -6.17
CA ILE A 7 -33.55 0.27 -5.79
C ILE A 7 -33.79 -0.69 -4.63
N ASP A 8 -33.62 -1.98 -4.86
CA ASP A 8 -33.76 -3.02 -3.84
C ASP A 8 -32.39 -3.21 -3.13
N ILE A 9 -32.25 -2.62 -1.94
CA ILE A 9 -31.04 -2.74 -1.12
C ILE A 9 -31.25 -3.88 -0.13
N ARG A 10 -30.76 -5.08 -0.48
CA ARG A 10 -30.73 -6.23 0.44
C ARG A 10 -29.44 -6.18 1.26
N THR A 11 -29.54 -5.75 2.52
CA THR A 11 -28.44 -5.80 3.49
C THR A 11 -28.45 -7.13 4.25
N ASP A 12 -27.46 -8.00 4.00
CA ASP A 12 -27.11 -9.11 4.90
C ASP A 12 -26.08 -8.63 5.95
N PRO A 13 -26.10 -9.16 7.19
CA PRO A 13 -25.26 -8.69 8.28
C PRO A 13 -23.84 -9.26 8.16
N GLY A 14 -22.93 -8.48 7.57
CA GLY A 14 -21.53 -8.85 7.40
C GLY A 14 -20.80 -7.82 6.54
N ASP A 15 -20.43 -6.71 7.17
CA ASP A 15 -19.93 -5.47 6.57
C ASP A 15 -18.93 -5.66 5.41
N THR A 16 -19.39 -5.39 4.18
CA THR A 16 -18.56 -5.15 3.00
C THR A 16 -19.25 -4.13 2.10
N THR A 17 -18.85 -2.86 2.17
CA THR A 17 -19.24 -1.84 1.19
C THR A 17 -18.52 -2.11 -0.13
N THR A 18 -19.09 -3.04 -0.91
CA THR A 18 -18.63 -3.36 -2.25
C THR A 18 -19.43 -2.52 -3.24
N PHE A 19 -18.90 -1.37 -3.66
CA PHE A 19 -19.48 -0.62 -4.78
C PHE A 19 -19.18 -1.37 -6.08
N ILE A 20 -20.04 -2.32 -6.43
CA ILE A 20 -20.00 -3.02 -7.73
C ILE A 20 -20.71 -2.11 -8.74
N ARG A 21 -19.96 -1.30 -9.50
CA ARG A 21 -20.52 -0.67 -10.70
C ARG A 21 -20.54 -1.72 -11.82
N LYS A 22 -21.67 -2.43 -11.95
CA LYS A 22 -21.97 -3.24 -13.14
C LYS A 22 -22.33 -2.27 -14.27
N VAL A 23 -21.56 -2.28 -15.35
CA VAL A 23 -21.93 -1.60 -16.59
C VAL A 23 -22.26 -2.70 -17.59
N THR A 24 -23.53 -2.81 -17.96
CA THR A 24 -23.99 -3.62 -19.09
C THR A 24 -23.89 -2.76 -20.35
N GLU A 25 -22.94 -3.08 -21.24
CA GLU A 25 -22.86 -2.50 -22.57
C GLU A 25 -23.27 -3.55 -23.60
N ASN A 26 -24.17 -3.16 -24.52
CA ASN A 26 -24.68 -4.04 -25.55
C ASN A 26 -23.90 -3.77 -26.85
N GLU A 27 -22.84 -4.56 -27.09
CA GLU A 27 -22.09 -4.53 -28.35
C GLU A 27 -22.54 -5.70 -29.23
N GLY A 28 -23.28 -5.42 -30.29
CA GLY A 28 -23.58 -6.41 -31.34
C GLY A 28 -24.49 -7.57 -30.91
N GLY A 29 -25.43 -7.35 -29.98
CA GLY A 29 -26.42 -8.36 -29.58
C GLY A 29 -25.92 -9.40 -28.59
N VAL A 30 -24.76 -9.16 -27.97
CA VAL A 30 -24.24 -9.95 -26.84
C VAL A 30 -24.19 -9.04 -25.62
N GLU A 31 -24.94 -9.37 -24.57
CA GLU A 31 -24.78 -8.72 -23.28
C GLU A 31 -23.43 -9.09 -22.68
N VAL A 32 -22.52 -8.13 -22.61
CA VAL A 32 -21.21 -8.30 -21.99
C VAL A 32 -21.22 -7.57 -20.65
N GLU A 33 -21.27 -8.32 -19.54
CA GLU A 33 -21.03 -7.75 -18.20
C GLU A 33 -19.54 -7.39 -18.07
N ARG A 34 -19.20 -6.09 -18.12
CA ARG A 34 -17.87 -5.61 -17.74
C ARG A 34 -17.88 -5.15 -16.29
N THR A 35 -17.25 -5.92 -15.41
CA THR A 35 -17.04 -5.53 -14.01
C THR A 35 -15.76 -4.70 -13.89
N TYR A 36 -15.89 -3.38 -13.76
CA TYR A 36 -14.75 -2.52 -13.43
C TYR A 36 -14.46 -2.60 -11.93
N LEU A 37 -13.54 -3.48 -11.53
CA LEU A 37 -13.13 -3.71 -10.14
C LEU A 37 -12.18 -2.60 -9.63
N LEU A 38 -12.69 -1.38 -9.43
CA LEU A 38 -12.00 -0.38 -8.60
C LEU A 38 -12.56 -0.39 -7.17
N SER A 39 -12.67 -1.57 -6.55
CA SER A 39 -13.11 -1.65 -5.16
C SER A 39 -11.99 -1.21 -4.22
N PHE A 40 -12.21 -0.15 -3.44
CA PHE A 40 -11.33 0.18 -2.31
C PHE A 40 -11.61 -0.80 -1.16
N ASN A 41 -11.21 -2.06 -1.32
CA ASN A 41 -11.33 -3.04 -0.26
C ASN A 41 -10.33 -2.69 0.85
N LEU A 42 -10.86 -2.30 2.01
CA LEU A 42 -10.08 -2.02 3.22
C LEU A 42 -9.63 -3.30 3.95
N SER A 43 -10.25 -4.45 3.71
CA SER A 43 -9.89 -5.73 4.37
C SER A 43 -8.67 -6.44 3.71
N GLY A 44 -8.30 -5.99 2.51
CA GLY A 44 -7.34 -6.68 1.64
C GLY A 44 -7.99 -7.87 0.92
N ASN A 45 -7.31 -8.41 -0.09
CA ASN A 45 -7.79 -9.59 -0.81
C ASN A 45 -7.00 -10.83 -0.43
N LYS A 46 -7.58 -12.02 -0.68
CA LYS A 46 -6.94 -13.31 -0.38
C LYS A 46 -5.68 -13.54 -1.25
N ASP A 47 -5.58 -12.93 -2.43
CA ASP A 47 -4.39 -13.03 -3.28
C ASP A 47 -3.20 -12.17 -2.83
N ASP A 48 -3.39 -11.24 -1.88
CA ASP A 48 -2.32 -10.36 -1.40
C ASP A 48 -1.36 -11.08 -0.43
N ASP A 49 -0.06 -10.81 -0.56
CA ASP A 49 0.93 -11.23 0.45
C ASP A 49 0.64 -10.52 1.79
N TRP A 50 0.94 -11.18 2.91
CA TRP A 50 0.93 -10.53 4.23
C TRP A 50 1.74 -9.22 4.25
N ALA A 51 2.92 -9.23 3.62
CA ALA A 51 3.75 -8.03 3.52
C ALA A 51 3.08 -6.91 2.69
N ASP A 52 2.34 -7.28 1.64
CA ASP A 52 1.61 -6.31 0.81
C ASP A 52 0.42 -5.75 1.58
N ARG A 53 -0.30 -6.59 2.35
CA ARG A 53 -1.41 -6.17 3.22
C ARG A 53 -0.92 -5.23 4.32
N LEU A 54 0.24 -5.51 4.93
CA LEU A 54 0.86 -4.62 5.91
C LEU A 54 1.04 -3.20 5.34
N SER A 55 1.46 -3.09 4.08
CA SER A 55 1.65 -1.80 3.41
C SER A 55 0.32 -1.18 2.96
N CYS A 56 -0.47 -1.87 2.13
CA CYS A 56 -1.62 -1.26 1.46
C CYS A 56 -2.91 -1.23 2.29
N VAL A 57 -3.00 -1.98 3.39
CA VAL A 57 -4.15 -2.00 4.29
C VAL A 57 -3.76 -1.40 5.62
N PHE A 58 -2.87 -2.03 6.38
CA PHE A 58 -2.60 -1.61 7.76
C PHE A 58 -1.95 -0.23 7.82
N THR A 59 -0.94 0.03 6.99
CA THR A 59 -0.27 1.34 6.96
C THR A 59 -1.19 2.43 6.40
N MET A 60 -2.00 2.13 5.39
CA MET A 60 -3.02 3.05 4.87
C MET A 60 -4.06 3.40 5.94
N VAL A 61 -4.57 2.41 6.69
CA VAL A 61 -5.54 2.64 7.75
C VAL A 61 -4.90 3.44 8.89
N LEU A 62 -3.70 3.09 9.34
CA LEU A 62 -2.98 3.81 10.40
C LEU A 62 -2.73 5.28 10.02
N THR A 63 -2.20 5.52 8.82
CA THR A 63 -1.94 6.90 8.34
C THR A 63 -3.25 7.66 8.09
N GLY A 64 -4.29 6.99 7.59
CA GLY A 64 -5.62 7.55 7.39
C GLY A 64 -6.33 7.91 8.70
N THR A 65 -6.22 7.10 9.74
CA THR A 65 -6.80 7.42 11.06
C THR A 65 -6.06 8.58 11.70
N PHE A 66 -4.73 8.67 11.56
CA PHE A 66 -3.97 9.85 11.99
C PHE A 66 -4.35 11.10 11.19
N ALA A 67 -4.56 11.00 9.88
CA ALA A 67 -5.04 12.11 9.06
C ALA A 67 -6.42 12.61 9.53
N LEU A 68 -7.36 11.69 9.77
CA LEU A 68 -8.69 12.04 10.28
C LEU A 68 -8.65 12.65 11.68
N HIS A 69 -7.83 12.08 12.57
CA HIS A 69 -7.69 12.58 13.93
C HIS A 69 -7.09 13.98 13.96
N THR A 70 -6.03 14.21 13.19
CA THR A 70 -5.38 15.53 13.10
C THR A 70 -6.28 16.57 12.44
N ALA A 71 -7.02 16.20 11.39
CA ALA A 71 -8.06 17.06 10.80
C ALA A 71 -9.16 17.41 11.81
N PHE A 72 -9.65 16.43 12.58
CA PHE A 72 -10.67 16.65 13.60
C PHE A 72 -10.18 17.61 14.69
N LEU A 73 -8.96 17.41 15.20
CA LEU A 73 -8.35 18.29 16.19
C LEU A 73 -8.21 19.72 15.67
N GLN A 74 -7.74 19.89 14.44
CA GLN A 74 -7.43 21.19 13.86
C GLN A 74 -8.67 21.98 13.40
N PHE A 75 -9.70 21.32 12.86
CA PHE A 75 -10.83 21.99 12.22
C PHE A 75 -12.15 21.92 13.01
N VAL A 76 -12.30 20.95 13.91
CA VAL A 76 -13.58 20.72 14.62
C VAL A 76 -13.48 21.09 16.10
N LEU A 77 -12.41 20.67 16.77
CA LEU A 77 -12.35 20.75 18.24
C LEU A 77 -11.94 22.12 18.78
N HIS A 78 -11.05 22.87 18.13
CA HIS A 78 -10.70 24.22 18.57
C HIS A 78 -11.09 25.29 17.56
N ARG A 79 -11.54 26.43 18.08
CA ARG A 79 -11.79 27.65 17.31
C ARG A 79 -10.52 28.29 16.76
N SER A 80 -9.37 28.10 17.42
CA SER A 80 -8.06 28.61 17.03
C SER A 80 -7.01 27.48 17.10
N PRO A 81 -6.28 27.19 16.01
CA PRO A 81 -5.22 26.17 16.01
C PRO A 81 -3.94 26.63 16.75
N ILE A 82 -3.84 27.93 17.04
CA ILE A 82 -2.70 28.60 17.67
C ILE A 82 -3.22 29.70 18.59
N ASP A 83 -2.64 29.81 19.79
CA ASP A 83 -2.98 30.85 20.75
C ASP A 83 -1.79 31.78 20.98
N CYS A 84 -1.97 33.07 20.69
CA CYS A 84 -0.89 34.06 20.76
C CYS A 84 -1.07 35.05 21.91
N TRP A 85 0.04 35.36 22.58
CA TRP A 85 0.14 36.38 23.61
C TRP A 85 0.14 37.77 22.97
N CYS A 86 -1.05 38.36 22.82
CA CYS A 86 -1.24 39.67 22.21
C CYS A 86 -1.16 40.80 23.26
N PRO A 87 -0.75 42.03 22.88
CA PRO A 87 -0.78 43.19 23.75
C PRO A 87 -2.18 43.52 24.27
N ALA A 88 -2.28 44.09 25.48
CA ALA A 88 -3.56 44.42 26.11
C ALA A 88 -4.39 45.48 25.36
N GLU A 89 -3.78 46.22 24.43
CA GLU A 89 -4.45 47.22 23.59
C GLU A 89 -5.29 46.60 22.47
N PHE A 90 -5.07 45.32 22.16
CA PHE A 90 -5.78 44.65 21.07
C PHE A 90 -7.18 44.25 21.51
N THR A 91 -8.17 44.57 20.67
CA THR A 91 -9.55 44.10 20.84
C THR A 91 -9.62 42.61 20.50
N ASP A 92 -10.68 41.91 20.93
CA ASP A 92 -10.86 40.48 20.65
C ASP A 92 -10.78 40.17 19.14
N ALA A 93 -11.30 41.07 18.29
CA ALA A 93 -11.21 40.94 16.84
C ALA A 93 -9.77 41.07 16.31
N HIS A 94 -8.94 41.91 16.93
CA HIS A 94 -7.52 42.01 16.57
C HIS A 94 -6.76 40.75 17.00
N VAL A 95 -7.07 40.19 18.16
CA VAL A 95 -6.47 38.93 18.62
C VAL A 95 -6.80 37.78 17.66
N GLU A 96 -8.08 37.66 17.25
CA GLU A 96 -8.50 36.67 16.26
C GLU A 96 -7.78 36.85 14.90
N TYR A 97 -7.63 38.10 14.44
CA TYR A 97 -6.85 38.39 13.23
C TYR A 97 -5.38 37.94 13.37
N VAL A 98 -4.72 38.25 14.48
CA VAL A 98 -3.32 37.88 14.72
C VAL A 98 -3.16 36.37 14.78
N GLN A 99 -4.03 35.66 15.50
CA GLN A 99 -4.01 34.20 15.57
C GLN A 99 -4.15 33.56 14.19
N ASN A 100 -5.13 34.01 13.39
CA ASN A 100 -5.34 33.51 12.04
C ASN A 100 -4.18 33.86 11.09
N TYR A 101 -3.64 35.09 11.20
CA TYR A 101 -2.49 35.51 10.42
C TYR A 101 -1.25 34.65 10.74
N CYS A 102 -0.97 34.43 12.02
CA CYS A 102 0.17 33.62 12.48
C CYS A 102 0.03 32.14 12.13
N TRP A 103 -1.21 31.62 12.05
CA TRP A 103 -1.45 30.25 11.61
C TRP A 103 -1.17 30.03 10.12
N ILE A 104 -1.57 30.98 9.28
CA ILE A 104 -1.38 30.90 7.82
C ILE A 104 0.04 31.30 7.42
N SER A 105 0.62 32.24 8.17
CA SER A 105 2.00 32.69 7.99
C SER A 105 2.99 31.71 8.60
N TYR A 106 4.27 31.98 8.41
CA TYR A 106 5.31 31.17 9.03
C TYR A 106 5.49 31.55 10.51
N THR A 107 5.83 30.55 11.32
CA THR A 107 6.33 30.75 12.69
C THR A 107 7.76 30.22 12.77
N TYR A 108 8.50 30.61 13.81
CA TYR A 108 9.85 30.11 14.03
C TYR A 108 10.12 29.87 15.51
N TYR A 109 10.99 28.91 15.79
CA TYR A 109 11.42 28.60 17.15
C TYR A 109 12.65 29.44 17.52
N VAL A 110 12.65 29.97 18.75
CA VAL A 110 13.80 30.61 19.37
C VAL A 110 13.96 30.00 20.77
N PRO A 111 15.15 29.46 21.13
CA PRO A 111 15.40 28.98 22.48
C PRO A 111 15.19 30.11 23.51
N PRO A 112 14.59 29.85 24.68
CA PRO A 112 14.36 30.88 25.70
C PRO A 112 15.64 31.56 26.23
N THR A 113 16.79 30.91 26.04
CA THR A 113 18.11 31.40 26.47
C THR A 113 18.76 32.36 25.47
N GLU A 114 18.22 32.46 24.25
CA GLU A 114 18.77 33.31 23.19
C GLU A 114 17.92 34.57 23.00
N GLU A 115 18.58 35.70 22.78
CA GLU A 115 17.91 36.95 22.43
C GLU A 115 17.39 36.91 21.00
N LEU A 116 16.26 37.57 20.74
CA LEU A 116 15.72 37.74 19.40
C LEU A 116 16.67 38.58 18.55
N SER A 117 17.37 37.92 17.62
CA SER A 117 18.26 38.59 16.66
C SER A 117 17.49 39.58 15.78
N GLU A 118 17.97 40.83 15.69
CA GLU A 118 17.42 41.85 14.77
C GLU A 118 17.48 41.42 13.29
N ASN A 119 18.38 40.51 12.93
CA ASN A 119 18.46 39.97 11.59
C ASN A 119 17.34 38.96 11.31
N ASP A 120 16.36 39.38 10.50
CA ASP A 120 15.27 38.54 9.97
C ASP A 120 15.76 37.24 9.32
N ALA A 121 16.92 37.28 8.65
CA ALA A 121 17.48 36.10 7.99
C ALA A 121 17.88 34.99 8.98
N ILE A 122 18.28 35.36 10.20
CA ILE A 122 18.68 34.42 11.26
C ILE A 122 17.43 33.81 11.91
N ARG A 123 16.42 34.65 12.21
CA ARG A 123 15.11 34.21 12.74
C ARG A 123 14.43 33.21 11.80
N ARG A 124 14.57 33.42 10.48
CA ARG A 124 14.02 32.55 9.44
C ARG A 124 14.76 31.23 9.22
N ARG A 125 15.77 30.88 10.01
CA ARG A 125 16.51 29.62 9.85
C ARG A 125 15.70 28.39 10.28
N HIS A 126 14.87 28.51 11.31
CA HIS A 126 14.00 27.44 11.84
C HIS A 126 12.52 27.76 11.58
N LEU A 127 12.17 27.93 10.30
CA LEU A 127 10.79 28.22 9.90
C LEU A 127 9.93 26.98 9.91
N VAL A 128 8.76 27.10 10.53
CA VAL A 128 7.76 26.05 10.56
C VAL A 128 6.55 26.45 9.72
N LYS A 129 6.34 25.72 8.62
CA LYS A 129 5.30 26.01 7.61
C LYS A 129 4.35 24.84 7.34
N TYR A 130 4.67 23.64 7.80
CA TYR A 130 3.98 22.42 7.39
C TYR A 130 2.71 22.12 8.22
N TYR A 131 2.51 22.73 9.39
CA TYR A 131 1.40 22.40 10.29
C TYR A 131 0.01 22.42 9.64
N PRO A 132 -0.38 23.47 8.88
CA PRO A 132 -1.71 23.50 8.25
C PRO A 132 -1.92 22.35 7.25
N TRP A 133 -0.83 21.83 6.68
CA TRP A 133 -0.84 20.82 5.64
C TRP A 133 -0.77 19.38 6.16
N ILE A 134 -0.46 19.16 7.43
CA ILE A 134 -0.26 17.80 7.99
C ILE A 134 -1.43 16.85 7.68
N PRO A 135 -2.71 17.21 7.90
CA PRO A 135 -3.80 16.27 7.64
C PRO A 135 -3.91 15.88 6.16
N VAL A 136 -3.70 16.84 5.26
CA VAL A 136 -3.72 16.61 3.79
C VAL A 136 -2.54 15.74 3.36
N LEU A 137 -1.35 15.99 3.93
CA LEU A 137 -0.16 15.21 3.65
C LEU A 137 -0.33 13.76 4.11
N LEU A 138 -0.80 13.53 5.33
CA LEU A 138 -1.05 12.18 5.86
C LEU A 138 -2.08 11.41 5.00
N LEU A 139 -3.12 12.08 4.52
CA LEU A 139 -4.09 11.49 3.60
C LEU A 139 -3.46 11.12 2.26
N LEU A 140 -2.66 12.00 1.68
CA LEU A 140 -1.94 11.73 0.43
C LEU A 140 -0.99 10.53 0.59
N MET A 141 -0.27 10.46 1.71
CA MET A 141 0.60 9.33 2.04
C MET A 141 -0.19 8.02 2.12
N ALA A 142 -1.35 8.02 2.79
CA ALA A 142 -2.22 6.84 2.86
C ALA A 142 -2.62 6.35 1.46
N LEU A 143 -2.97 7.27 0.55
CA LEU A 143 -3.29 6.94 -0.84
C LEU A 143 -2.09 6.37 -1.60
N MET A 144 -0.89 6.92 -1.39
CA MET A 144 0.34 6.40 -1.99
C MET A 144 0.67 4.98 -1.53
N PHE A 145 0.37 4.62 -0.27
CA PHE A 145 0.48 3.22 0.20
C PHE A 145 -0.49 2.26 -0.48
N LYS A 146 -1.66 2.74 -0.93
CA LYS A 146 -2.65 1.94 -1.67
C LYS A 146 -2.32 1.81 -3.16
N LEU A 147 -1.57 2.75 -3.72
CA LEU A 147 -1.29 2.86 -5.15
C LEU A 147 -0.67 1.59 -5.78
N PRO A 148 0.35 0.92 -5.19
CA PRO A 148 0.91 -0.30 -5.78
C PRO A 148 -0.11 -1.43 -5.91
N ASN A 149 -1.02 -1.57 -4.95
CA ASN A 149 -2.11 -2.56 -4.99
C ASN A 149 -3.12 -2.27 -6.11
N VAL A 150 -3.44 -0.99 -6.36
CA VAL A 150 -4.31 -0.59 -7.47
C VAL A 150 -3.65 -0.92 -8.81
N ILE A 151 -2.35 -0.63 -8.96
CA ILE A 151 -1.60 -0.94 -10.17
C ILE A 151 -1.55 -2.46 -10.41
N TRP A 152 -1.31 -3.26 -9.35
CA TRP A 152 -1.37 -4.73 -9.45
C TRP A 152 -2.69 -5.21 -10.02
N ARG A 153 -3.82 -4.71 -9.53
CA ARG A 153 -5.16 -5.13 -9.96
C ARG A 153 -5.46 -4.75 -11.41
N LEU A 154 -5.13 -3.53 -11.80
CA LEU A 154 -5.31 -3.07 -13.18
C LEU A 154 -4.43 -3.86 -14.17
N ALA A 155 -3.16 -4.10 -13.81
CA ALA A 155 -2.21 -4.78 -14.68
C ALA A 155 -2.39 -6.30 -14.72
N SER A 156 -2.81 -6.93 -13.61
CA SER A 156 -3.13 -8.36 -13.55
C SER A 156 -4.42 -8.69 -14.30
N PHE A 157 -5.43 -7.81 -14.29
CA PHE A 157 -6.63 -7.99 -15.11
C PHE A 157 -6.29 -8.09 -16.60
N SER A 158 -5.31 -7.30 -17.05
CA SER A 158 -4.83 -7.37 -18.44
C SER A 158 -4.14 -8.70 -18.81
N SER A 159 -3.85 -9.59 -17.86
CA SER A 159 -3.31 -10.94 -18.12
C SER A 159 -4.38 -11.96 -18.56
N GLY A 160 -5.67 -11.63 -18.40
CA GLY A 160 -6.76 -12.56 -18.68
C GLY A 160 -6.97 -13.67 -17.64
N VAL A 161 -6.19 -13.71 -16.55
CA VAL A 161 -6.48 -14.54 -15.37
C VAL A 161 -7.09 -13.67 -14.28
N ASN A 162 -8.20 -14.12 -13.70
CA ASN A 162 -8.67 -13.54 -12.45
C ASN A 162 -7.99 -14.25 -11.27
N ILE A 163 -6.82 -13.73 -10.87
CA ILE A 163 -6.02 -14.28 -9.77
C ILE A 163 -6.79 -14.21 -8.44
N GLY A 164 -7.53 -13.13 -8.20
CA GLY A 164 -8.37 -12.99 -7.00
C GLY A 164 -9.46 -14.06 -6.93
N HIS A 165 -10.11 -14.39 -8.05
CA HIS A 165 -11.07 -15.49 -8.11
C HIS A 165 -10.39 -16.85 -7.84
N LEU A 166 -9.22 -17.09 -8.43
CA LEU A 166 -8.45 -18.31 -8.19
C LEU A 166 -8.04 -18.47 -6.71
N ALA A 167 -7.57 -17.39 -6.08
CA ALA A 167 -7.21 -17.39 -4.67
C ALA A 167 -8.42 -17.60 -3.75
N ARG A 168 -9.59 -17.06 -4.11
CA ARG A 168 -10.85 -17.31 -3.39
C ARG A 168 -11.28 -18.76 -3.50
N LEU A 169 -11.31 -19.33 -4.72
CA LEU A 169 -11.60 -20.75 -4.93
C LEU A 169 -10.67 -21.66 -4.12
N ALA A 170 -9.37 -21.31 -4.06
CA ALA A 170 -8.38 -22.03 -3.27
C ALA A 170 -8.66 -21.93 -1.77
N ALA A 171 -8.98 -20.74 -1.25
CA ALA A 171 -9.29 -20.57 0.17
C ALA A 171 -10.58 -21.27 0.57
N ASP A 172 -11.64 -21.14 -0.24
CA ASP A 172 -12.94 -21.72 0.05
C ASP A 172 -12.88 -23.26 0.00
N SER A 173 -11.91 -23.84 -0.73
CA SER A 173 -11.67 -25.28 -0.78
C SER A 173 -11.29 -25.93 0.56
N GLN A 174 -10.85 -25.14 1.54
CA GLN A 174 -10.49 -25.64 2.87
C GLN A 174 -11.72 -26.03 3.71
N GLU A 175 -12.87 -25.42 3.43
CA GLU A 175 -14.12 -25.64 4.17
C GLU A 175 -15.06 -26.63 3.45
N MET A 176 -14.68 -27.10 2.26
CA MET A 176 -15.48 -28.00 1.43
C MET A 176 -15.38 -29.46 1.87
N THR A 177 -16.43 -30.24 1.61
CA THR A 177 -16.38 -31.70 1.73
C THR A 177 -15.43 -32.31 0.68
N TRP A 178 -14.99 -33.54 0.89
CA TRP A 178 -14.06 -34.23 -0.03
C TRP A 178 -14.57 -34.26 -1.49
N GLU A 179 -15.85 -34.58 -1.70
CA GLU A 179 -16.45 -34.66 -3.04
C GLU A 179 -16.50 -33.30 -3.73
N GLN A 180 -16.87 -32.26 -2.98
CA GLN A 180 -16.89 -30.88 -3.47
C GLN A 180 -15.49 -30.38 -3.79
N ARG A 181 -14.51 -30.71 -2.94
CA ARG A 181 -13.10 -30.40 -3.14
C ARG A 181 -12.57 -31.02 -4.43
N GLN A 182 -12.84 -32.31 -4.68
CA GLN A 182 -12.41 -32.96 -5.93
C GLN A 182 -13.01 -32.29 -7.18
N LYS A 183 -14.30 -31.91 -7.12
CA LYS A 183 -14.94 -31.16 -8.20
C LYS A 183 -14.34 -29.77 -8.39
N SER A 184 -13.99 -29.09 -7.30
CA SER A 184 -13.30 -27.78 -7.32
C SER A 184 -11.91 -27.89 -7.95
N ILE A 185 -11.15 -28.93 -7.60
CA ILE A 185 -9.83 -29.21 -8.20
C ILE A 185 -9.97 -29.46 -9.70
N GLU A 186 -10.95 -30.26 -10.12
CA GLU A 186 -11.20 -30.54 -11.53
C GLU A 186 -11.52 -29.25 -12.31
N ASN A 187 -12.46 -28.45 -11.82
CA ASN A 187 -12.83 -27.17 -12.42
C ASN A 187 -11.64 -26.19 -12.49
N THR A 188 -10.85 -26.12 -11.41
CA THR A 188 -9.66 -25.25 -11.33
C THR A 188 -8.57 -25.72 -12.28
N SER A 189 -8.35 -27.02 -12.43
CA SER A 189 -7.40 -27.59 -13.37
C SER A 189 -7.77 -27.28 -14.81
N ILE A 190 -9.07 -27.37 -15.16
CA ILE A 190 -9.59 -27.01 -16.49
C ILE A 190 -9.41 -25.51 -16.75
N TYR A 191 -9.69 -24.67 -15.75
CA TYR A 191 -9.52 -23.23 -15.85
C TYR A 191 -8.06 -22.85 -16.15
N ILE A 192 -7.11 -23.38 -15.35
CA ILE A 192 -5.67 -23.15 -15.54
C ILE A 192 -5.20 -23.70 -16.89
N GLU A 193 -5.61 -24.92 -17.27
CA GLU A 193 -5.24 -25.53 -18.55
C GLU A 193 -5.71 -24.69 -19.73
N ARG A 194 -7.00 -24.30 -19.76
CA ARG A 194 -7.56 -23.46 -20.83
C ARG A 194 -6.81 -22.13 -20.93
N TRP A 195 -6.49 -21.52 -19.80
CA TRP A 195 -5.72 -20.29 -19.78
C TRP A 195 -4.29 -20.47 -20.34
N ILE A 196 -3.59 -21.53 -19.94
CA ILE A 196 -2.25 -21.88 -20.46
C ILE A 196 -2.31 -22.10 -21.98
N GLN A 197 -3.32 -22.82 -22.47
CA GLN A 197 -3.50 -23.11 -23.90
C GLN A 197 -3.78 -21.83 -24.71
N LEU A 198 -4.65 -20.94 -24.20
CA LEU A 198 -4.94 -19.64 -24.83
C LEU A 198 -3.71 -18.74 -24.94
N HIS A 199 -2.81 -18.79 -23.95
CA HIS A 199 -1.60 -17.99 -23.91
C HIS A 199 -0.39 -18.65 -24.57
N ARG A 200 -0.58 -19.79 -25.26
CA ARG A 200 0.47 -20.44 -26.02
C ARG A 200 0.81 -19.61 -27.27
N PRO A 201 2.07 -19.17 -27.47
CA PRO A 201 2.46 -18.40 -28.63
C PRO A 201 2.30 -19.23 -29.90
N TYR A 202 1.47 -18.75 -30.82
CA TYR A 202 1.21 -19.37 -32.13
C TYR A 202 2.42 -19.29 -33.08
N ARG A 203 3.39 -18.41 -32.81
CA ARG A 203 4.68 -18.29 -33.55
C ARG A 203 5.84 -17.94 -32.61
N LYS A 204 7.02 -18.53 -32.86
CA LYS A 204 8.29 -18.32 -32.12
C LYS A 204 8.99 -16.97 -32.37
N HIS A 205 8.42 -16.07 -33.18
CA HIS A 205 9.14 -14.86 -33.60
C HIS A 205 8.88 -13.63 -32.74
N ILE A 206 10.00 -12.97 -32.41
CA ILE A 206 10.20 -11.70 -31.69
C ILE A 206 10.20 -11.83 -30.16
N ARG A 207 11.44 -12.00 -29.68
CA ARG A 207 11.87 -12.07 -28.28
C ARG A 207 11.84 -10.67 -27.65
N ASN A 208 10.65 -10.16 -27.30
CA ASN A 208 10.55 -9.12 -26.26
C ASN A 208 10.68 -9.81 -24.90
N PHE A 209 11.94 -9.94 -24.45
CA PHE A 209 12.38 -10.73 -23.29
C PHE A 209 11.79 -10.28 -21.95
N LEU A 210 11.28 -9.06 -21.84
CA LEU A 210 10.87 -8.47 -20.55
C LEU A 210 9.36 -8.22 -20.39
N PHE A 211 8.59 -8.02 -21.47
CA PHE A 211 7.19 -7.56 -21.37
C PHE A 211 6.22 -8.17 -22.39
N GLY A 212 6.56 -9.32 -22.98
CA GLY A 212 5.61 -10.01 -23.85
C GLY A 212 4.48 -10.67 -23.04
N LYS A 213 3.23 -10.20 -23.17
CA LYS A 213 2.01 -10.87 -22.62
C LYS A 213 1.88 -12.35 -23.03
N ARG A 214 2.56 -12.77 -24.11
CA ARG A 214 2.60 -14.16 -24.62
C ARG A 214 3.92 -14.91 -24.34
N SER A 215 4.84 -14.31 -23.58
CA SER A 215 6.15 -14.91 -23.27
C SER A 215 6.09 -16.00 -22.20
N GLY A 216 4.99 -16.11 -21.45
CA GLY A 216 4.84 -17.08 -20.35
C GLY A 216 5.52 -16.66 -19.04
N ASN A 217 5.99 -15.41 -18.96
CA ASN A 217 6.69 -14.82 -17.82
C ASN A 217 6.09 -13.46 -17.38
N TYR A 218 4.89 -13.09 -17.86
CA TYR A 218 4.31 -11.77 -17.59
C TYR A 218 3.87 -11.60 -16.13
N LEU A 219 3.18 -12.61 -15.57
CA LEU A 219 2.61 -12.52 -14.22
C LEU A 219 3.68 -12.42 -13.12
N PRO A 220 4.71 -13.30 -13.08
CA PRO A 220 5.80 -13.20 -12.11
C PRO A 220 6.57 -11.90 -12.23
N THR A 221 6.85 -11.44 -13.46
CA THR A 221 7.59 -10.19 -13.70
C THR A 221 6.80 -8.98 -13.19
N LEU A 222 5.50 -8.92 -13.50
CA LEU A 222 4.61 -7.89 -12.99
C LEU A 222 4.56 -7.92 -11.45
N TYR A 223 4.49 -9.11 -10.85
CA TYR A 223 4.44 -9.24 -9.40
C TYR A 223 5.72 -8.73 -8.73
N ILE A 224 6.91 -9.06 -9.26
CA ILE A 224 8.18 -8.51 -8.78
C ILE A 224 8.23 -6.99 -8.97
N PHE A 225 7.75 -6.47 -10.10
CA PHE A 225 7.67 -5.02 -10.31
C PHE A 225 6.80 -4.32 -9.25
N ILE A 226 5.65 -4.90 -8.88
CA ILE A 226 4.81 -4.38 -7.80
C ILE A 226 5.53 -4.44 -6.44
N LYS A 227 6.27 -5.52 -6.15
CA LYS A 227 7.08 -5.60 -4.92
C LYS A 227 8.15 -4.52 -4.85
N CYS A 228 8.82 -4.24 -5.97
CA CYS A 228 9.75 -3.11 -6.06
C CYS A 228 9.03 -1.79 -5.81
N LEU A 229 7.82 -1.60 -6.34
CA LEU A 229 7.03 -0.39 -6.13
C LEU A 229 6.61 -0.21 -4.66
N TYR A 230 6.29 -1.28 -3.94
CA TYR A 230 6.05 -1.21 -2.48
C TYR A 230 7.30 -0.76 -1.72
N CYS A 231 8.46 -1.33 -2.02
CA CYS A 231 9.72 -0.96 -1.37
C CYS A 231 10.07 0.50 -1.68
N ALA A 232 9.98 0.89 -2.96
CA ALA A 232 10.22 2.26 -3.40
C ALA A 232 9.23 3.24 -2.76
N ASN A 233 7.96 2.85 -2.56
CA ASN A 233 7.00 3.69 -1.88
C ASN A 233 7.40 3.91 -0.41
N VAL A 234 7.67 2.86 0.37
CA VAL A 234 8.04 3.01 1.79
C VAL A 234 9.30 3.88 1.95
N ILE A 235 10.33 3.63 1.14
CA ILE A 235 11.57 4.43 1.14
C ILE A 235 11.28 5.87 0.71
N GLY A 236 10.47 6.06 -0.33
CA GLY A 236 10.05 7.37 -0.79
C GLY A 236 9.26 8.14 0.27
N GLN A 237 8.43 7.48 1.06
CA GLN A 237 7.69 8.11 2.17
C GLN A 237 8.62 8.61 3.27
N PHE A 238 9.70 7.88 3.58
CA PHE A 238 10.73 8.36 4.53
C PHE A 238 11.36 9.66 4.04
N PHE A 239 11.82 9.69 2.79
CA PHE A 239 12.43 10.90 2.21
C PHE A 239 11.42 12.05 2.03
N LEU A 240 10.17 11.74 1.70
CA LEU A 240 9.12 12.74 1.58
C LEU A 240 8.84 13.42 2.92
N LEU A 241 8.69 12.64 4.00
CA LEU A 241 8.51 13.19 5.33
C LEU A 241 9.73 14.01 5.77
N ASP A 242 10.93 13.50 5.54
CA ASP A 242 12.16 14.22 5.89
C ASP A 242 12.28 15.57 5.15
N ALA A 243 11.93 15.61 3.87
CA ALA A 243 11.90 16.85 3.09
C ALA A 243 10.84 17.85 3.58
N ILE A 244 9.72 17.37 4.12
CA ILE A 244 8.63 18.22 4.63
C ILE A 244 8.94 18.77 6.02
N LEU A 245 9.42 17.92 6.94
CA LEU A 245 9.78 18.34 8.29
C LEU A 245 11.10 19.14 8.32
N GLY A 246 11.99 18.88 7.37
CA GLY A 246 13.25 19.60 7.19
C GLY A 246 14.41 19.06 8.02
N GLN A 247 15.63 19.48 7.66
CA GLN A 247 16.88 19.32 8.44
C GLN A 247 17.33 17.88 8.76
N ASN A 248 17.03 16.87 7.92
CA ASN A 248 17.35 15.44 8.17
C ASN A 248 16.77 14.90 9.50
N PHE A 249 15.74 15.57 10.02
CA PHE A 249 15.19 15.28 11.31
C PHE A 249 14.45 13.95 11.32
N PHE A 250 13.60 13.69 10.32
CA PHE A 250 12.80 12.47 10.31
C PHE A 250 13.68 11.23 10.11
N LEU A 251 14.73 11.31 9.28
CA LEU A 251 15.66 10.20 9.12
C LEU A 251 16.43 9.87 10.41
N SER A 252 16.82 10.90 11.18
CA SER A 252 17.63 10.73 12.39
C SER A 252 16.81 10.49 13.67
N MET A 253 15.50 10.77 13.64
CA MET A 253 14.61 10.78 14.81
C MET A 253 14.69 9.51 15.65
N GLY A 254 14.42 8.34 15.07
CA GLY A 254 14.36 7.10 15.85
C GLY A 254 15.72 6.53 16.29
N LEU A 255 16.81 6.93 15.62
CA LEU A 255 18.17 6.54 15.99
C LEU A 255 18.69 7.37 17.16
N THR A 256 18.51 8.69 17.08
CA THR A 256 19.03 9.65 18.06
C THR A 256 18.18 9.73 19.33
N PHE A 257 16.94 9.23 19.31
CA PHE A 257 16.03 9.29 20.46
C PHE A 257 16.62 8.65 21.73
N PHE A 258 17.28 7.49 21.63
CA PHE A 258 17.88 6.81 22.78
C PHE A 258 19.20 7.45 23.25
N GLU A 259 19.81 8.29 22.42
CA GLU A 259 21.08 8.96 22.70
C GLU A 259 20.87 10.34 23.37
N ARG A 260 19.65 10.89 23.32
CA ARG A 260 19.35 12.22 23.84
C ARG A 260 19.29 12.23 25.38
N PRO A 261 19.97 13.18 26.04
CA PRO A 261 19.91 13.31 27.49
C PRO A 261 18.50 13.76 27.94
N PRO A 262 17.99 13.28 29.10
CA PRO A 262 16.66 13.64 29.60
C PRO A 262 16.45 15.15 29.79
N SER A 263 17.52 15.92 29.98
CA SER A 263 17.49 17.38 30.13
C SER A 263 17.09 18.10 28.84
N GLU A 264 17.44 17.58 27.66
CA GLU A 264 17.06 18.15 26.37
C GLU A 264 15.61 17.80 25.99
N ILE A 265 15.13 16.64 26.43
CA ILE A 265 13.73 16.19 26.22
C ILE A 265 12.73 17.08 26.99
N ASN A 266 13.15 17.63 28.13
CA ASN A 266 12.28 18.40 29.02
C ASN A 266 12.17 19.89 28.66
N GLN A 267 12.99 20.41 27.73
CA GLN A 267 12.94 21.82 27.32
C GLN A 267 11.95 22.02 26.16
N LEU A 268 10.69 22.37 26.48
CA LEU A 268 9.68 22.92 25.54
C LEU A 268 9.34 22.12 24.24
N GLY A 269 9.92 20.94 24.02
CA GLY A 269 9.70 20.08 22.85
C GLY A 269 10.93 19.97 21.95
N LEU A 270 10.85 19.16 20.91
CA LEU A 270 11.90 19.06 19.88
C LEU A 270 11.99 20.38 19.10
N VAL A 271 13.19 20.75 18.63
CA VAL A 271 13.41 22.00 17.86
C VAL A 271 12.51 22.05 16.61
N GLU A 272 12.25 20.90 16.02
CA GLU A 272 11.37 20.72 14.88
C GLU A 272 9.89 20.71 15.29
N PHE A 273 9.57 20.27 16.51
CA PHE A 273 8.22 20.34 17.07
C PHE A 273 8.15 21.26 18.31
N PRO A 274 8.32 22.59 18.12
CA PRO A 274 8.27 23.54 19.22
C PRO A 274 6.84 23.70 19.77
N ARG A 275 6.66 23.63 21.09
CA ARG A 275 5.35 23.92 21.71
C ARG A 275 5.08 25.42 21.84
N VAL A 276 6.13 26.23 21.70
CA VAL A 276 6.09 27.68 21.71
C VAL A 276 6.88 28.20 20.52
N ALA A 277 6.29 29.07 19.71
CA ALA A 277 6.95 29.69 18.57
C ALA A 277 6.70 31.20 18.55
N MET A 278 7.60 31.92 17.88
CA MET A 278 7.47 33.34 17.64
C MET A 278 6.81 33.58 16.28
N CYS A 279 5.96 34.61 16.21
CA CYS A 279 5.30 35.05 14.99
C CYS A 279 5.54 36.54 14.78
N ASP A 280 5.95 36.88 13.56
CA ASP A 280 6.17 38.26 13.15
C ASP A 280 5.06 38.67 12.18
N PHE A 281 4.41 39.80 12.46
CA PHE A 281 3.41 40.35 11.57
C PHE A 281 3.57 41.86 11.46
N LYS A 282 3.13 42.40 10.33
CA LYS A 282 3.23 43.83 10.02
C LYS A 282 1.83 44.43 9.89
N ILE A 283 1.54 45.46 10.67
CA ILE A 283 0.30 46.23 10.54
C ILE A 283 0.63 47.52 9.78
N ARG A 284 -0.10 47.78 8.70
CA ARG A 284 0.00 49.04 7.96
C ARG A 284 -1.14 49.96 8.36
N GLN A 285 -0.82 51.08 9.00
CA GLN A 285 -1.74 52.19 9.23
C GLN A 285 -1.30 53.37 8.35
N LEU A 286 -2.10 53.67 7.32
CA LEU A 286 -1.77 54.68 6.29
C LEU A 286 -0.42 54.37 5.62
N SER A 287 0.59 55.22 5.84
CA SER A 287 1.94 55.09 5.29
C SER A 287 2.94 54.46 6.25
N ASN A 288 2.59 54.28 7.54
CA ASN A 288 3.51 53.72 8.52
C ASN A 288 3.28 52.21 8.67
N VAL A 289 4.36 51.42 8.57
CA VAL A 289 4.33 49.97 8.78
C VAL A 289 4.98 49.68 10.12
N GLN A 290 4.21 49.09 11.04
CA GLN A 290 4.69 48.70 12.36
C GLN A 290 4.89 47.20 12.39
N ASP A 291 6.09 46.79 12.82
CA ASP A 291 6.47 45.39 12.99
C ASP A 291 6.15 44.95 14.42
N TRP A 292 5.38 43.88 14.56
CA TRP A 292 5.02 43.29 15.83
C TRP A 292 5.55 41.86 15.89
N THR A 293 6.06 41.47 17.05
CA THR A 293 6.47 40.09 17.35
C THR A 293 5.67 39.61 18.56
N VAL A 294 4.98 38.48 18.41
CA VAL A 294 4.19 37.87 19.48
C VAL A 294 4.63 36.43 19.70
N GLN A 295 4.53 35.99 20.95
CA GLN A 295 4.78 34.61 21.32
C GLN A 295 3.47 33.82 21.21
N CYS A 296 3.51 32.68 20.54
CA CYS A 296 2.36 31.81 20.33
C CYS A 296 2.61 30.39 20.84
N VAL A 297 1.57 29.77 21.38
CA VAL A 297 1.57 28.38 21.86
C VAL A 297 0.93 27.49 20.79
N LEU A 298 1.57 26.34 20.53
CA LEU A 298 1.14 25.33 19.58
C LEU A 298 0.75 24.05 20.34
N PRO A 299 -0.47 23.99 20.91
CA PRO A 299 -0.87 22.90 21.80
C PRO A 299 -0.88 21.53 21.08
N TYR A 300 -1.18 21.53 19.78
CA TYR A 300 -1.27 20.31 18.98
C TYR A 300 0.06 19.65 18.68
N ASN A 301 1.16 20.39 18.83
CA ASN A 301 2.45 19.90 18.41
C ASN A 301 2.93 18.70 19.22
N MET A 302 2.50 18.61 20.48
CA MET A 302 2.74 17.44 21.33
C MET A 302 2.10 16.15 20.77
N PHE A 303 0.95 16.26 20.09
CA PHE A 303 0.34 15.11 19.41
C PHE A 303 1.08 14.76 18.12
N TYR A 304 1.49 15.77 17.33
CA TYR A 304 2.28 15.55 16.12
C TYR A 304 3.61 14.86 16.43
N GLU A 305 4.33 15.33 17.45
CA GLU A 305 5.55 14.71 17.97
C GLU A 305 5.33 13.20 18.22
N SER A 306 4.24 12.85 18.93
CA SER A 306 3.89 11.46 19.25
C SER A 306 3.52 10.63 18.01
N PHE A 307 2.74 11.19 17.07
CA PHE A 307 2.34 10.48 15.86
C PHE A 307 3.52 10.21 14.93
N PHE A 308 4.36 11.21 14.66
CA PHE A 308 5.52 11.02 13.80
C PHE A 308 6.54 10.07 14.41
N PHE A 309 6.67 10.05 15.74
CA PHE A 309 7.48 9.05 16.44
C PHE A 309 6.96 7.63 16.21
N ILE A 310 5.66 7.38 16.40
CA ILE A 310 5.04 6.06 16.14
C ILE A 310 5.18 5.67 14.67
N LEU A 311 4.95 6.61 13.75
CA LEU A 311 5.06 6.38 12.31
C LEU A 311 6.47 5.99 11.88
N TRP A 312 7.51 6.56 12.50
CA TRP A 312 8.89 6.25 12.17
C TRP A 312 9.20 4.75 12.37
N TYR A 313 8.92 4.22 13.56
CA TYR A 313 9.16 2.79 13.84
C TYR A 313 8.25 1.89 13.02
N TRP A 314 7.01 2.31 12.79
CA TRP A 314 6.09 1.59 11.92
C TRP A 314 6.62 1.48 10.49
N PHE A 315 7.11 2.58 9.91
CA PHE A 315 7.68 2.57 8.56
C PHE A 315 8.96 1.74 8.49
N CYS A 316 9.80 1.73 9.53
CA CYS A 316 10.96 0.82 9.59
C CYS A 316 10.53 -0.65 9.53
N LEU A 317 9.51 -1.02 10.32
CA LEU A 317 8.97 -2.38 10.31
C LEU A 317 8.41 -2.74 8.93
N VAL A 318 7.61 -1.85 8.34
CA VAL A 318 7.05 -2.05 6.99
C VAL A 318 8.17 -2.17 5.95
N ALA A 319 9.22 -1.35 6.03
CA ALA A 319 10.37 -1.41 5.12
C ALA A 319 11.09 -2.76 5.20
N ILE A 320 11.36 -3.25 6.42
CA ILE A 320 12.03 -4.55 6.62
C ILE A 320 11.18 -5.68 6.05
N VAL A 321 9.89 -5.72 6.37
CA VAL A 321 8.98 -6.79 5.92
C VAL A 321 8.77 -6.76 4.40
N THR A 322 8.62 -5.57 3.80
CA THR A 322 8.43 -5.44 2.34
C THR A 322 9.70 -5.77 1.55
N CYS A 323 10.86 -5.26 1.97
CA CYS A 323 12.14 -5.61 1.38
C CYS A 323 12.44 -7.10 1.51
N GLY A 324 12.18 -7.69 2.68
CA GLY A 324 12.29 -9.14 2.90
C GLY A 324 11.39 -9.94 1.94
N SER A 325 10.13 -9.51 1.78
CA SER A 325 9.21 -10.13 0.81
C SER A 325 9.73 -10.02 -0.63
N LEU A 326 10.26 -8.86 -1.04
CA LEU A 326 10.85 -8.68 -2.36
C LEU A 326 12.02 -9.64 -2.61
N VAL A 327 12.93 -9.79 -1.65
CA VAL A 327 14.07 -10.70 -1.75
C VAL A 327 13.61 -12.15 -1.87
N LEU A 328 12.66 -12.58 -1.03
CA LEU A 328 12.12 -13.94 -1.06
C LEU A 328 11.41 -14.26 -2.39
N TRP A 329 10.59 -13.34 -2.90
CA TRP A 329 9.91 -13.54 -4.18
C TRP A 329 10.88 -13.49 -5.35
N SER A 330 11.88 -12.62 -5.32
CA SER A 330 12.94 -12.57 -6.35
C SER A 330 13.71 -13.89 -6.38
N TRP A 331 14.11 -14.42 -5.22
CA TRP A 331 14.76 -15.73 -5.09
C TRP A 331 13.88 -16.88 -5.64
N ARG A 332 12.58 -16.82 -5.38
CA ARG A 332 11.62 -17.83 -5.85
C ARG A 332 11.41 -17.78 -7.36
N VAL A 333 11.44 -16.60 -7.98
CA VAL A 333 11.07 -16.38 -9.40
C VAL A 333 12.28 -16.44 -10.32
N VAL A 334 13.43 -15.90 -9.92
CA VAL A 334 14.65 -15.80 -10.75
C VAL A 334 15.34 -17.16 -10.90
N PHE A 335 15.36 -17.98 -9.84
CA PHE A 335 16.10 -19.24 -9.86
C PHE A 335 15.25 -20.38 -10.44
N PRO A 336 15.62 -20.93 -11.62
CA PRO A 336 14.86 -21.99 -12.28
C PRO A 336 14.87 -23.31 -11.48
N SER A 337 15.93 -23.56 -10.69
CA SER A 337 16.03 -24.73 -9.81
C SER A 337 14.94 -24.77 -8.74
N ASN A 338 14.62 -23.62 -8.13
CA ASN A 338 13.56 -23.51 -7.12
C ASN A 338 12.18 -23.80 -7.72
N LYS A 339 11.97 -23.48 -9.00
CA LYS A 339 10.72 -23.79 -9.70
C LYS A 339 10.59 -25.30 -9.90
N LEU A 340 11.66 -25.96 -10.32
CA LEU A 340 11.65 -27.40 -10.54
C LEU A 340 11.46 -28.17 -9.23
N ALA A 341 12.25 -27.82 -8.20
CA ALA A 341 12.12 -28.42 -6.87
C ALA A 341 10.72 -28.22 -6.30
N PHE A 342 10.14 -27.02 -6.42
CA PHE A 342 8.78 -26.74 -5.96
C PHE A 342 7.72 -27.67 -6.57
N ILE A 343 7.73 -27.83 -7.89
CA ILE A 343 6.75 -28.69 -8.58
C ILE A 343 7.02 -30.17 -8.30
N GLU A 344 8.29 -30.55 -8.21
CA GLU A 344 8.70 -31.91 -7.85
C GLU A 344 8.24 -32.29 -6.44
N ASP A 345 8.39 -31.39 -5.46
CA ASP A 345 7.97 -31.60 -4.08
C ASP A 345 6.44 -31.69 -3.97
N LEU A 346 5.69 -30.87 -4.72
CA LEU A 346 4.23 -31.01 -4.79
C LEU A 346 3.81 -32.35 -5.39
N LEU A 347 4.50 -32.86 -6.41
CA LEU A 347 4.15 -34.14 -7.02
C LEU A 347 4.54 -35.34 -6.13
N LYS A 348 5.61 -35.23 -5.34
CA LYS A 348 6.04 -36.27 -4.38
C LYS A 348 5.06 -36.51 -3.24
N ILE A 349 4.24 -35.53 -2.88
CA ILE A 349 3.24 -35.67 -1.79
C ILE A 349 2.21 -36.75 -2.14
N ASN A 350 1.89 -36.93 -3.42
CA ASN A 350 0.98 -37.97 -3.88
C ASN A 350 1.74 -39.28 -4.15
N ALA A 351 1.42 -40.34 -3.38
CA ALA A 351 2.10 -41.63 -3.37
C ALA A 351 2.07 -42.39 -4.72
N ASP A 352 1.17 -42.02 -5.63
CA ASP A 352 1.07 -42.59 -6.99
C ASP A 352 2.24 -42.19 -7.91
N TRP A 353 3.16 -41.33 -7.46
CA TRP A 353 4.43 -41.02 -8.15
C TRP A 353 5.47 -42.16 -8.07
N GLY A 354 5.05 -43.37 -7.69
CA GLY A 354 5.90 -44.53 -7.37
C GLY A 354 6.63 -45.21 -8.54
N ASN A 355 6.42 -44.82 -9.80
CA ASN A 355 7.21 -45.35 -10.92
C ASN A 355 8.30 -44.34 -11.36
N ARG A 356 9.51 -44.53 -10.81
CA ARG A 356 10.72 -43.70 -10.95
C ARG A 356 11.22 -43.42 -12.39
N GLU A 357 10.56 -43.91 -13.43
CA GLU A 357 10.94 -43.74 -14.84
C GLU A 357 10.07 -42.77 -15.63
N MET A 358 9.24 -41.96 -14.95
CA MET A 358 8.64 -40.79 -15.58
C MET A 358 9.75 -39.76 -15.81
N LYS A 359 10.45 -39.93 -16.95
CA LYS A 359 11.76 -39.35 -17.29
C LYS A 359 11.87 -37.93 -16.75
N ILE A 360 12.93 -37.63 -16.03
CA ILE A 360 13.29 -36.26 -15.59
C ILE A 360 13.14 -35.25 -16.74
N LYS A 361 13.38 -35.70 -17.99
CA LYS A 361 13.13 -34.93 -19.23
C LYS A 361 11.67 -34.53 -19.43
N ASP A 362 10.72 -35.41 -19.15
CA ASP A 362 9.28 -35.14 -19.24
C ASP A 362 8.83 -34.20 -18.12
N LEU A 363 9.38 -34.32 -16.92
CA LEU A 363 9.16 -33.35 -15.83
C LEU A 363 9.70 -31.97 -16.20
N HIS A 364 10.92 -31.88 -16.71
CA HIS A 364 11.47 -30.64 -17.25
C HIS A 364 10.58 -30.08 -18.36
N PHE A 365 10.12 -30.92 -19.29
CA PHE A 365 9.25 -30.46 -20.36
C PHE A 365 7.93 -29.90 -19.83
N PHE A 366 7.31 -30.57 -18.85
CA PHE A 366 6.12 -30.08 -18.17
C PHE A 366 6.36 -28.71 -17.51
N VAL A 367 7.40 -28.59 -16.69
CA VAL A 367 7.69 -27.37 -15.91
C VAL A 367 8.09 -26.18 -16.80
N TYR A 368 8.89 -26.39 -17.85
CA TYR A 368 9.41 -25.30 -18.68
C TYR A 368 8.55 -24.99 -19.91
N ASN A 369 7.94 -25.99 -20.55
CA ASN A 369 7.19 -25.78 -21.80
C ASN A 369 5.67 -25.74 -21.61
N TYR A 370 5.13 -26.62 -20.76
CA TYR A 370 3.69 -26.69 -20.50
C TYR A 370 3.24 -25.64 -19.48
N LEU A 371 3.70 -25.75 -18.23
CA LEU A 371 3.30 -24.89 -17.13
C LEU A 371 3.94 -23.48 -17.19
N ARG A 372 5.19 -23.41 -17.66
CA ARG A 372 6.00 -22.18 -17.77
C ARG A 372 6.16 -21.47 -16.42
N GLN A 373 6.59 -20.22 -16.43
CA GLN A 373 6.81 -19.44 -15.21
C GLN A 373 5.48 -18.92 -14.64
N ASP A 374 4.56 -18.48 -15.52
CA ASP A 374 3.24 -18.00 -15.09
C ASP A 374 2.41 -19.08 -14.38
N GLY A 375 2.34 -20.30 -14.93
CA GLY A 375 1.58 -21.39 -14.30
C GLY A 375 2.16 -21.85 -12.97
N ALA A 376 3.49 -21.89 -12.86
CA ALA A 376 4.16 -22.19 -11.60
C ALA A 376 3.91 -21.09 -10.55
N PHE A 377 3.80 -19.84 -10.96
CA PHE A 377 3.43 -18.72 -10.10
C PHE A 377 1.97 -18.82 -9.63
N LEU A 378 1.02 -19.17 -10.51
CA LEU A 378 -0.37 -19.41 -10.12
C LEU A 378 -0.49 -20.55 -9.09
N LEU A 379 0.23 -21.64 -9.28
CA LEU A 379 0.25 -22.74 -8.31
C LEU A 379 0.81 -22.32 -6.95
N ARG A 380 1.80 -21.42 -6.91
CA ARG A 380 2.30 -20.84 -5.64
C ARG A 380 1.26 -19.96 -4.96
N ILE A 381 0.49 -19.18 -5.72
CA ILE A 381 -0.62 -18.39 -5.15
C ILE A 381 -1.70 -19.30 -4.58
N VAL A 382 -2.04 -20.37 -5.30
CA VAL A 382 -3.01 -21.38 -4.83
C VAL A 382 -2.50 -22.03 -3.55
N GLN A 383 -1.28 -22.57 -3.55
CA GLN A 383 -0.65 -23.22 -2.39
C GLN A 383 -0.66 -22.30 -1.17
N ARG A 384 -0.35 -21.02 -1.34
CA ARG A 384 -0.33 -20.06 -0.23
C ARG A 384 -1.71 -19.82 0.39
N ASN A 385 -2.77 -19.98 -0.40
CA ASN A 385 -4.15 -19.74 0.02
C ASN A 385 -4.90 -21.01 0.45
N THR A 386 -4.28 -22.19 0.32
CA THR A 386 -4.89 -23.49 0.64
C THR A 386 -3.91 -24.40 1.35
N SER A 387 -4.25 -25.67 1.50
CA SER A 387 -3.33 -26.70 2.02
C SER A 387 -2.36 -27.19 0.95
N ASP A 388 -1.16 -27.61 1.36
CA ASP A 388 -0.18 -28.23 0.47
C ASP A 388 -0.74 -29.47 -0.25
N VAL A 389 -1.64 -30.21 0.41
CA VAL A 389 -2.33 -31.37 -0.17
C VAL A 389 -3.21 -30.96 -1.35
N TYR A 390 -4.00 -29.89 -1.21
CA TYR A 390 -4.85 -29.42 -2.32
C TYR A 390 -4.02 -28.93 -3.50
N ALA A 391 -2.93 -28.19 -3.23
CA ALA A 391 -2.01 -27.75 -4.28
C ALA A 391 -1.33 -28.94 -4.97
N SER A 392 -0.99 -29.99 -4.22
CA SER A 392 -0.46 -31.24 -4.77
C SER A 392 -1.47 -31.93 -5.69
N ASP A 393 -2.70 -32.14 -5.21
CA ASP A 393 -3.76 -32.80 -5.99
C ASP A 393 -4.04 -32.04 -7.30
N LEU A 394 -4.10 -30.71 -7.24
CA LEU A 394 -4.25 -29.86 -8.42
C LEU A 394 -3.07 -30.01 -9.39
N THR A 395 -1.85 -30.07 -8.88
CA THR A 395 -0.64 -30.26 -9.69
C THR A 395 -0.64 -31.64 -10.35
N THR A 396 -1.05 -32.68 -9.64
CA THR A 396 -1.23 -34.04 -10.18
C THR A 396 -2.27 -34.07 -11.30
N LYS A 397 -3.42 -33.39 -11.12
CA LYS A 397 -4.45 -33.31 -12.17
C LYS A 397 -3.97 -32.57 -13.41
N LEU A 398 -3.19 -31.49 -13.25
CA LEU A 398 -2.54 -30.80 -14.37
C LEU A 398 -1.51 -31.69 -15.08
N TRP A 399 -0.79 -32.52 -14.32
CA TRP A 399 0.13 -33.51 -14.87
C TRP A 399 -0.59 -34.59 -15.70
N GLU A 400 -1.65 -35.19 -15.15
CA GLU A 400 -2.48 -36.18 -15.87
C GLU A 400 -3.02 -35.61 -17.19
N ARG A 401 -3.49 -34.35 -17.17
CA ARG A 401 -3.97 -33.64 -18.36
C ARG A 401 -2.85 -33.44 -19.38
N PHE A 402 -1.67 -33.00 -18.95
CA PHE A 402 -0.50 -32.88 -19.82
C PHE A 402 -0.14 -34.20 -20.51
N VAL A 403 -0.12 -35.33 -19.78
CA VAL A 403 0.15 -36.65 -20.34
C VAL A 403 -0.90 -37.02 -21.39
N LYS A 404 -2.19 -36.80 -21.10
CA LYS A 404 -3.30 -37.03 -22.06
C LYS A 404 -3.18 -36.17 -23.32
N THR A 405 -2.80 -34.89 -23.19
CA THR A 405 -2.61 -34.00 -24.34
C THR A 405 -1.46 -34.43 -25.24
N ARG A 406 -0.43 -35.09 -24.68
CA ARG A 406 0.74 -35.54 -25.45
C ARG A 406 0.52 -36.88 -26.18
N GLN A 407 -0.45 -37.68 -25.73
CA GLN A 407 -0.81 -38.94 -26.37
C GLN A 407 -1.78 -38.75 -27.55
N LYS A 408 -2.47 -37.62 -27.62
CA LYS A 408 -3.22 -37.16 -28.80
C LYS A 408 -2.30 -36.45 -29.76
#